data_AF-A0A7V3QJS9-F1
#
_entry.id   AF-A0A7V3QJS9-F1
#
_cell.length_a   1.000
_cell.length_b   1.000
_cell.length_c   1.000
_cell.angle_alpha   90.00
_cell.angle_beta   90.00
_cell.angle_gamma   90.00
#
_symmetry.space_group_name_H-M   'P 1'
#
loop_
_entity.id
_entity.type
_entity.pdbx_description
1 polymer ?
#
loop_
_entity_poly.entity_id
_entity_poly.type
_entity_poly.pdbx_seq_one_letter_code
_entity_poly.pdbx_strand_id
1 'polypeptide(L)'
;MYERYNYIRGKWTDSPIEIVHEKEGVEIVKFLDLSKMPPIGSNGAFFRKDILLSIKYDPFIHTDVCYRILQKGYLFAIVDTEMIHKQDGKFSTFIKKKNRRLNRNYEELGREFYQKVETKKLISLILKCIFFLPLVFDAIVGFIKKPSLVWFLHPLVTELTFINAVFQSIKKLLKGQEITHISKNS
;
A
#
# COMPACT_ATOMS: atom_id res chain seq x y z
N MET A 1 0.31 3.37 -1.56
CA MET A 1 0.97 3.05 -2.84
C MET A 1 -0.01 2.49 -3.81
N TYR A 2 0.38 2.51 -5.08
CA TYR A 2 -0.23 1.66 -6.09
C TYR A 2 0.60 0.38 -6.19
N GLU A 3 -0.06 -0.78 -6.13
CA GLU A 3 0.56 -2.08 -6.41
C GLU A 3 0.79 -2.29 -7.94
N ARG A 4 0.24 -1.37 -8.75
CA ARG A 4 0.27 -1.36 -10.21
C ARG A 4 0.46 0.07 -10.70
N TYR A 5 0.86 0.24 -11.96
CA TYR A 5 0.91 1.55 -12.60
C TYR A 5 -0.40 2.31 -12.40
N ASN A 6 -0.31 3.52 -11.85
CA ASN A 6 -1.46 4.38 -11.67
C ASN A 6 -1.71 5.16 -12.95
N TYR A 7 -2.73 4.74 -13.71
CA TYR A 7 -3.12 5.40 -14.95
C TYR A 7 -3.63 6.84 -14.74
N ILE A 8 -4.16 7.19 -13.56
CA ILE A 8 -4.61 8.55 -13.26
C ILE A 8 -3.43 9.51 -13.14
N ARG A 9 -2.33 9.07 -12.53
CA ARG A 9 -1.13 9.88 -12.23
C ARG A 9 0.04 9.63 -13.19
N GLY A 10 -0.04 8.61 -14.03
CA GLY A 10 1.02 8.25 -14.96
C GLY A 10 2.31 7.77 -14.28
N LYS A 11 2.21 7.05 -13.16
CA LYS A 11 3.40 6.57 -12.43
C LYS A 11 3.15 5.31 -11.61
N TRP A 12 4.21 4.53 -11.40
CA TRP A 12 4.20 3.29 -10.58
C TRP A 12 4.08 3.56 -9.09
N THR A 13 4.79 4.57 -8.58
CA THR A 13 4.82 4.89 -7.16
C THR A 13 4.83 6.40 -6.91
N ASP A 14 4.40 6.80 -5.71
CA ASP A 14 4.61 8.14 -5.19
C ASP A 14 5.98 8.28 -4.50
N SER A 15 6.74 7.19 -4.35
CA SER A 15 8.07 7.19 -3.74
C SER A 15 9.06 8.01 -4.58
N PRO A 16 9.92 8.80 -3.94
CA PRO A 16 11.06 9.38 -4.63
C PRO A 16 12.05 8.25 -4.94
N ILE A 17 12.23 7.98 -6.23
CA ILE A 17 13.14 6.98 -6.76
C ILE A 17 14.06 7.61 -7.80
N GLU A 18 15.25 7.05 -7.92
CA GLU A 18 16.19 7.31 -9.00
C GLU A 18 16.30 6.03 -9.84
N ILE A 19 16.11 6.13 -11.16
CA ILE A 19 16.30 5.03 -12.09
C ILE A 19 17.80 4.98 -12.42
N VAL A 20 18.48 3.98 -11.89
CA VAL A 20 19.93 3.78 -12.06
C VAL A 20 20.23 3.11 -13.41
N HIS A 21 19.34 2.22 -13.84
CA HIS A 21 19.45 1.54 -15.11
C HIS A 21 18.06 1.17 -15.62
N GLU A 22 17.88 1.23 -16.93
CA GLU A 22 16.65 0.84 -17.60
C GLU A 22 17.01 -0.06 -18.77
N LYS A 23 16.37 -1.23 -18.83
CA LYS A 23 16.50 -2.19 -19.92
C LYS A 23 15.15 -2.84 -20.13
N GLU A 24 14.69 -2.94 -21.37
CA GLU A 24 13.39 -3.50 -21.81
C GLU A 24 12.65 -4.32 -20.73
N GLY A 25 11.60 -3.70 -20.15
CA GLY A 25 10.75 -4.34 -19.14
C GLY A 25 11.33 -4.45 -17.73
N VAL A 26 12.49 -3.83 -17.46
CA VAL A 26 13.15 -3.83 -16.15
C VAL A 26 13.74 -2.46 -15.83
N GLU A 27 13.29 -1.89 -14.70
CA GLU A 27 13.85 -0.66 -14.12
C GLU A 27 14.64 -1.01 -12.84
N ILE A 28 15.92 -0.67 -12.80
CA ILE A 28 16.72 -0.76 -11.57
C ILE A 28 16.58 0.57 -10.84
N VAL A 29 15.97 0.53 -9.67
CA VAL A 29 15.61 1.71 -8.89
C VAL A 29 16.37 1.79 -7.57
N LYS A 30 16.75 3.01 -7.22
CA LYS A 30 17.25 3.40 -5.91
C LYS A 30 16.18 4.22 -5.19
N PHE A 31 15.80 3.81 -3.98
CA PHE A 31 14.90 4.61 -3.15
C PHE A 31 15.66 5.75 -2.48
N LEU A 32 15.21 6.98 -2.70
CA LEU A 32 15.85 8.18 -2.15
C LEU A 32 15.37 8.51 -0.73
N ASP A 33 14.16 8.07 -0.38
CA ASP A 33 13.56 8.26 0.94
C ASP A 33 12.85 6.97 1.37
N LEU A 34 13.46 6.25 2.32
CA LEU A 34 12.94 4.99 2.83
C LEU A 34 11.65 5.18 3.63
N SER A 35 11.37 6.37 4.18
CA SER A 35 10.11 6.65 4.87
C SER A 35 8.91 6.69 3.93
N LYS A 36 9.17 6.91 2.63
CA LYS A 36 8.19 6.97 1.55
C LYS A 36 8.25 5.75 0.65
N MET A 37 8.98 4.69 1.01
CA MET A 37 8.99 3.46 0.20
C MET A 37 7.64 2.74 0.26
N PRO A 38 7.29 1.91 -0.74
CA PRO A 38 6.11 1.08 -0.67
C PRO A 38 6.20 -0.04 0.35
N PRO A 39 5.04 -0.59 0.78
CA PRO A 39 5.02 -1.96 1.23
C PRO A 39 5.33 -2.87 0.03
N ILE A 40 6.61 -3.25 -0.12
CA ILE A 40 7.11 -4.20 -1.12
C ILE A 40 7.61 -5.49 -0.44
N GLY A 41 7.94 -6.50 -1.25
CA GLY A 41 8.54 -7.74 -0.77
C GLY A 41 7.57 -8.89 -0.51
N SER A 42 6.28 -8.73 -0.81
CA SER A 42 5.28 -9.78 -0.64
C SER A 42 5.29 -10.73 -1.86
N ASN A 43 4.12 -11.23 -2.28
CA ASN A 43 4.00 -12.10 -3.44
C ASN A 43 4.69 -11.47 -4.66
N GLY A 44 5.42 -12.31 -5.42
CA GLY A 44 6.14 -11.90 -6.62
C GLY A 44 7.47 -11.17 -6.37
N ALA A 45 7.91 -11.02 -5.12
CA ALA A 45 9.25 -10.52 -4.82
C ALA A 45 10.26 -11.67 -4.73
N PHE A 46 11.41 -11.49 -5.38
CA PHE A 46 12.56 -12.39 -5.30
C PHE A 46 13.73 -11.68 -4.65
N PHE A 47 14.44 -12.40 -3.78
CA PHE A 47 15.61 -11.88 -3.08
C PHE A 47 16.82 -12.75 -3.43
N ARG A 48 17.96 -12.11 -3.69
CA ARG A 48 19.22 -12.85 -3.77
C ARG A 48 19.54 -13.42 -2.39
N LYS A 49 19.94 -14.69 -2.34
CA LYS A 49 20.14 -15.44 -1.09
C LYS A 49 21.20 -14.79 -0.20
N ASP A 50 22.33 -14.41 -0.79
CA ASP A 50 23.43 -13.71 -0.12
C ASP A 50 22.98 -12.39 0.52
N ILE A 51 22.19 -11.59 -0.20
CA ILE A 51 21.62 -10.34 0.32
C ILE A 51 20.70 -10.63 1.51
N LEU A 52 19.80 -11.60 1.36
CA LEU A 52 18.84 -11.95 2.41
C LEU A 52 19.52 -12.47 3.68
N LEU A 53 20.53 -13.33 3.53
CA LEU A 53 21.31 -13.86 4.65
C LEU A 53 22.20 -12.80 5.31
N SER A 54 22.47 -11.68 4.62
CA SER A 54 23.25 -10.59 5.20
C SER A 54 22.47 -9.78 6.25
N ILE A 55 21.14 -9.88 6.30
CA ILE A 55 20.29 -9.13 7.23
C ILE A 55 19.57 -10.04 8.21
N LYS A 56 19.07 -9.49 9.32
CA LYS A 56 18.10 -10.18 10.16
C LYS A 56 16.77 -10.28 9.40
N TYR A 57 16.45 -11.48 8.91
CA TYR A 57 15.23 -11.74 8.15
C TYR A 57 14.13 -12.46 8.95
N ASP A 58 14.44 -12.93 10.17
CA ASP A 58 13.49 -13.62 11.05
C ASP A 58 13.04 -12.72 12.24
N PRO A 59 11.74 -12.59 12.53
CA PRO A 59 10.60 -13.10 11.76
C PRO A 59 10.49 -12.46 10.37
N PHE A 60 10.06 -13.26 9.38
CA PHE A 60 9.96 -12.81 7.99
C PHE A 60 8.76 -11.88 7.77
N ILE A 61 8.98 -10.60 8.05
CA ILE A 61 8.05 -9.52 7.75
C ILE A 61 8.54 -8.81 6.49
N HIS A 62 7.97 -9.18 5.33
CA HIS A 62 8.41 -8.74 4.01
C HIS A 62 8.77 -7.25 3.89
N THR A 63 7.97 -6.35 4.44
CA THR A 63 8.24 -4.90 4.37
C THR A 63 9.48 -4.50 5.16
N ASP A 64 9.71 -5.14 6.30
CA ASP A 64 10.82 -4.82 7.20
C ASP A 64 12.11 -5.46 6.65
N VAL A 65 12.00 -6.66 6.07
CA VAL A 65 13.06 -7.29 5.29
C VAL A 65 13.50 -6.37 4.15
N CYS A 66 12.56 -5.84 3.35
CA CYS A 66 12.89 -4.89 2.29
C CYS A 66 13.49 -3.59 2.82
N TYR A 67 12.96 -3.07 3.93
CA TYR A 67 13.51 -1.89 4.59
C TYR A 67 14.98 -2.09 4.96
N ARG A 68 15.32 -3.21 5.61
CA ARG A 68 16.70 -3.54 6.01
C ARG A 68 17.63 -3.75 4.80
N ILE A 69 17.12 -4.35 3.73
CA ILE A 69 17.87 -4.49 2.46
C ILE A 69 18.18 -3.11 1.88
N LEU A 70 17.18 -2.22 1.82
CA LEU A 70 17.35 -0.86 1.30
C LEU A 70 18.25 0.01 2.20
N GLN A 71 18.20 -0.17 3.52
CA GLN A 71 19.12 0.49 4.47
C GLN A 71 20.59 0.14 4.22
N LYS A 72 20.87 -1.04 3.68
CA LYS A 72 22.23 -1.44 3.26
C LYS A 72 22.65 -0.85 1.91
N GLY A 73 21.78 -0.09 1.25
CA GLY A 73 22.05 0.53 -0.05
C GLY A 73 21.86 -0.38 -1.27
N TYR A 74 21.25 -1.56 -1.09
CA TYR A 74 20.90 -2.41 -2.23
C TYR A 74 19.80 -1.78 -3.09
N LEU A 75 19.86 -2.06 -4.38
CA LEU A 75 18.89 -1.59 -5.38
C LEU A 75 17.79 -2.63 -5.61
N PHE A 76 16.65 -2.18 -6.13
CA PHE A 76 15.54 -3.06 -6.52
C PHE A 76 15.39 -3.07 -8.03
N ALA A 77 15.06 -4.23 -8.60
CA ALA A 77 14.60 -4.34 -9.97
C ALA A 77 13.07 -4.40 -9.97
N ILE A 78 12.43 -3.46 -10.65
CA ILE A 78 10.99 -3.49 -10.94
C ILE A 78 10.85 -4.09 -12.33
N VAL A 79 10.16 -5.22 -12.42
CA VAL A 79 9.97 -5.96 -13.67
C VAL A 79 8.54 -5.75 -14.14
N ASP A 80 8.39 -5.37 -15.41
CA ASP A 80 7.10 -5.27 -16.08
C ASP A 80 6.58 -6.67 -16.41
N THR A 81 5.88 -7.25 -15.44
CA THR A 81 5.29 -8.59 -15.56
C THR A 81 3.93 -8.64 -14.90
N GLU A 82 3.03 -9.46 -15.45
CA GLU A 82 1.70 -9.63 -14.89
C GLU A 82 1.72 -10.64 -13.74
N MET A 83 1.30 -10.18 -12.56
CA MET A 83 0.95 -11.06 -11.46
C MET A 83 -0.57 -11.26 -11.36
N ILE A 84 -1.00 -12.51 -11.50
CA ILE A 84 -2.39 -12.91 -11.32
C ILE A 84 -2.58 -13.43 -9.90
N HIS A 85 -3.19 -12.62 -9.04
CA HIS A 85 -3.65 -13.09 -7.74
C HIS A 85 -5.08 -13.61 -7.87
N LYS A 86 -5.29 -14.92 -7.65
CA LYS A 86 -6.65 -15.47 -7.59
C LYS A 86 -7.36 -14.90 -6.37
N GLN A 87 -8.30 -13.99 -6.58
CA GLN A 87 -9.22 -13.54 -5.55
C GLN A 87 -10.54 -14.28 -5.73
N ASP A 88 -11.14 -14.65 -4.63
CA ASP A 88 -12.35 -15.47 -4.54
C ASP A 88 -13.65 -14.75 -4.96
N GLY A 89 -13.54 -13.55 -5.55
CA GLY A 89 -14.62 -12.76 -6.14
C GLY A 89 -15.67 -12.20 -5.17
N LYS A 90 -15.80 -12.78 -3.98
CA LYS A 90 -16.85 -12.43 -3.01
C LYS A 90 -16.53 -11.16 -2.23
N PHE A 91 -17.49 -10.24 -2.19
CA PHE A 91 -17.38 -9.01 -1.42
C PHE A 91 -17.25 -9.26 0.09
N SER A 92 -17.91 -10.30 0.60
CA SER A 92 -17.81 -10.70 2.02
C SER A 92 -16.37 -11.06 2.41
N THR A 93 -15.62 -11.74 1.54
CA THR A 93 -14.21 -12.05 1.80
C THR A 93 -13.33 -10.80 1.72
N PHE A 94 -13.63 -9.86 0.83
CA PHE A 94 -12.95 -8.57 0.80
C PHE A 94 -13.09 -7.84 2.14
N ILE A 95 -14.30 -7.72 2.68
CA ILE A 95 -14.55 -7.07 3.98
C ILE A 95 -13.87 -7.84 5.12
N LYS A 96 -13.96 -9.18 5.17
CA LYS A 96 -13.23 -10.00 6.15
C LYS A 96 -11.71 -9.75 6.11
N LYS A 97 -11.12 -9.67 4.91
CA LYS A 97 -9.70 -9.37 4.70
C LYS A 97 -9.32 -7.96 5.16
N LYS A 98 -10.22 -6.97 5.03
CA LYS A 98 -10.00 -5.60 5.54
C LYS A 98 -10.10 -5.55 7.06
N ASN A 99 -11.12 -6.16 7.64
CA ASN A 99 -11.30 -6.25 9.09
C ASN A 99 -10.14 -6.95 9.78
N ARG A 100 -9.65 -8.07 9.23
CA ARG A 100 -8.45 -8.73 9.75
C ARG A 100 -7.23 -7.81 9.77
N ARG A 101 -7.05 -6.96 8.76
CA ARG A 101 -5.93 -6.01 8.70
C ARG A 101 -6.08 -4.87 9.71
N LEU A 102 -7.29 -4.36 9.91
CA LEU A 102 -7.58 -3.31 10.89
C LEU A 102 -7.42 -3.81 12.33
N ASN A 103 -7.75 -5.07 12.60
CA ASN A 103 -7.67 -5.67 13.93
C ASN A 103 -6.32 -6.33 14.24
N ARG A 104 -5.37 -6.30 13.29
CA ARG A 104 -4.05 -6.89 13.52
C ARG A 104 -3.27 -5.99 14.48
N ASN A 105 -2.76 -6.56 15.58
CA ASN A 105 -1.83 -5.86 16.44
C ASN A 105 -0.45 -5.85 15.77
N TYR A 106 0.00 -4.68 15.33
CA TYR A 106 1.30 -4.53 14.68
C TYR A 106 2.42 -4.27 15.68
N GLU A 107 2.11 -3.92 16.94
CA GLU A 107 3.12 -3.68 17.98
C GLU A 107 3.75 -4.99 18.46
N GLU A 108 2.95 -6.05 18.58
CA GLU A 108 3.42 -7.41 18.89
C GLU A 108 4.43 -7.94 17.86
N LEU A 109 4.45 -7.38 16.65
CA LEU A 109 5.32 -7.82 15.57
C LEU A 109 6.68 -7.11 15.56
N GLY A 110 6.95 -6.17 16.49
CA GLY A 110 8.24 -5.47 16.56
C GLY A 110 8.60 -4.76 15.26
N ARG A 111 7.60 -4.18 14.59
CA ARG A 111 7.71 -3.64 13.23
C ARG A 111 8.69 -2.47 13.16
N GLU A 112 9.60 -2.52 12.19
CA GLU A 112 10.56 -1.45 11.92
C GLU A 112 10.05 -0.48 10.85
N PHE A 113 9.31 -0.99 9.86
CA PHE A 113 8.78 -0.18 8.78
C PHE A 113 7.30 0.15 8.95
N TYR A 114 7.03 1.47 8.90
CA TYR A 114 5.70 2.04 8.76
C TYR A 114 5.70 2.99 7.58
N GLN A 115 4.82 2.74 6.62
CA GLN A 115 4.61 3.68 5.54
C GLN A 115 4.00 4.96 6.12
N LYS A 116 4.72 6.08 6.01
CA LYS A 116 4.16 7.39 6.38
C LYS A 116 3.06 7.75 5.38
N VAL A 117 1.85 7.97 5.88
CA VAL A 117 0.73 8.50 5.10
C VAL A 117 0.68 10.00 5.32
N GLU A 118 0.78 10.78 4.24
CA GLU A 118 0.69 12.24 4.33
C GLU A 118 -0.72 12.65 4.82
N THR A 119 -0.75 13.46 5.88
CA THR A 119 -2.01 13.96 6.48
C THR A 119 -2.89 14.64 5.45
N LYS A 120 -2.31 15.43 4.52
CA LYS A 120 -3.05 16.07 3.42
C LYS A 120 -3.76 15.06 2.50
N LYS A 121 -3.11 13.94 2.18
CA LYS A 121 -3.71 12.88 1.33
C LYS A 121 -4.84 12.17 2.09
N LEU A 122 -4.66 11.95 3.39
CA LEU A 122 -5.70 11.36 4.24
C LEU A 122 -6.92 12.28 4.37
N ILE A 123 -6.71 13.56 4.68
CA ILE A 123 -7.79 14.56 4.77
C ILE A 123 -8.52 14.66 3.42
N SER A 124 -7.77 14.73 2.30
CA SER A 124 -8.39 14.74 0.97
C SER A 124 -9.26 13.52 0.74
N LEU A 125 -8.80 12.31 1.10
CA LEU A 125 -9.62 11.09 0.99
C LEU A 125 -10.88 11.17 1.84
N ILE A 126 -10.78 11.63 3.10
CA ILE A 126 -11.92 11.78 4.01
C ILE A 126 -12.96 12.74 3.42
N LEU A 127 -12.52 13.91 2.94
CA LEU A 127 -13.41 14.89 2.31
C LEU A 127 -14.08 14.29 1.06
N LYS A 128 -13.35 13.54 0.23
CA LYS A 128 -13.92 12.88 -0.95
C LYS A 128 -15.03 11.88 -0.57
N CYS A 129 -14.86 11.11 0.51
CA CYS A 129 -15.90 10.21 1.01
C CYS A 129 -17.11 10.99 1.56
N ILE A 130 -16.87 12.03 2.38
CA ILE A 130 -17.96 12.86 2.95
C ILE A 130 -18.82 13.49 1.85
N PHE A 131 -18.20 14.04 0.81
CA PHE A 131 -18.93 14.72 -0.27
C PHE A 131 -19.45 13.78 -1.35
N PHE A 132 -18.92 12.55 -1.44
CA PHE A 132 -19.24 11.50 -2.41
C PHE A 132 -19.05 11.83 -3.91
N LEU A 133 -19.51 12.99 -4.39
CA LEU A 133 -19.34 13.49 -5.76
C LEU A 133 -17.89 13.45 -6.26
N PRO A 134 -16.86 13.80 -5.44
CA PRO A 134 -15.47 13.66 -5.88
C PRO A 134 -15.06 12.22 -6.24
N LEU A 135 -15.66 11.20 -5.60
CA LEU A 135 -15.40 9.79 -5.93
C LEU A 135 -15.99 9.41 -7.29
N VAL A 136 -17.17 9.97 -7.62
CA VAL A 136 -17.79 9.79 -8.93
C VAL A 136 -16.93 10.43 -10.02
N PHE A 137 -16.41 11.64 -9.75
CA PHE A 137 -15.48 12.29 -10.66
C PHE A 137 -14.19 11.48 -10.87
N ASP A 138 -13.58 10.97 -9.79
CA ASP A 138 -12.40 10.10 -9.88
C ASP A 138 -12.69 8.84 -10.72
N ALA A 139 -13.88 8.24 -10.57
CA ALA A 139 -14.31 7.09 -11.36
C ALA A 139 -14.45 7.41 -12.85
N ILE A 140 -15.03 8.56 -13.20
CA ILE A 140 -15.15 9.01 -14.59
C ILE A 140 -13.77 9.25 -15.21
N VAL A 141 -12.90 10.00 -14.53
CA VAL A 141 -11.52 10.25 -15.00
C VAL A 141 -10.76 8.94 -15.19
N GLY A 142 -10.91 8.01 -14.25
CA GLY A 142 -10.34 6.68 -14.34
C GLY A 142 -10.84 5.91 -15.57
N PHE A 143 -12.16 5.93 -15.81
CA PHE A 143 -12.79 5.27 -16.95
C PHE A 143 -12.31 5.83 -18.29
N ILE A 144 -12.18 7.16 -18.40
CA ILE A 144 -11.65 7.81 -19.61
C ILE A 144 -10.21 7.36 -19.87
N LYS A 145 -9.36 7.31 -18.83
CA LYS A 145 -7.93 6.95 -18.98
C LYS A 145 -7.69 5.46 -19.20
N LYS A 146 -8.53 4.60 -18.62
CA LYS A 146 -8.46 3.15 -18.78
C LYS A 146 -9.88 2.56 -18.74
N PRO A 147 -10.54 2.41 -19.90
CA PRO A 147 -11.91 1.92 -19.97
C PRO A 147 -12.09 0.56 -19.31
N SER A 148 -12.96 0.50 -18.30
CA SER A 148 -13.30 -0.73 -17.59
C SER A 148 -14.55 -0.54 -16.74
N LEU A 149 -15.45 -1.53 -16.71
CA LEU A 149 -16.64 -1.50 -15.85
C LEU A 149 -16.30 -1.45 -14.35
N VAL A 150 -15.08 -1.80 -13.96
CA VAL A 150 -14.62 -1.73 -12.56
C VAL A 150 -14.67 -0.31 -12.00
N TRP A 151 -14.56 0.72 -12.83
CA TRP A 151 -14.65 2.11 -12.36
C TRP A 151 -16.01 2.45 -11.76
N PHE A 152 -17.11 1.83 -12.21
CA PHE A 152 -18.44 2.03 -11.61
C PHE A 152 -18.51 1.50 -10.17
N LEU A 153 -17.67 0.52 -9.83
CA LEU A 153 -17.57 0.02 -8.46
C LEU A 153 -16.72 0.93 -7.56
N HIS A 154 -15.94 1.86 -8.12
CA HIS A 154 -15.00 2.68 -7.36
C HIS A 154 -15.66 3.52 -6.26
N PRO A 155 -16.73 4.30 -6.52
CA PRO A 155 -17.38 5.10 -5.47
C PRO A 155 -17.95 4.20 -4.37
N LEU A 156 -18.65 3.12 -4.74
CA LEU A 156 -19.28 2.20 -3.80
C LEU A 156 -18.26 1.48 -2.91
N VAL A 157 -17.20 0.91 -3.49
CA VAL A 157 -16.19 0.16 -2.74
C VAL A 157 -15.37 1.08 -1.84
N THR A 158 -15.06 2.29 -2.29
CA THR A 158 -14.35 3.30 -1.49
C THR A 158 -15.18 3.70 -0.28
N GLU A 159 -16.46 4.01 -0.49
CA GLU A 159 -17.39 4.41 0.57
C GLU A 159 -17.61 3.30 1.61
N LEU A 160 -17.86 2.07 1.16
CA LEU A 160 -17.99 0.91 2.05
C LEU A 160 -16.72 0.64 2.85
N THR A 161 -15.55 0.83 2.24
CA THR A 161 -14.26 0.68 2.95
C THR A 161 -14.09 1.78 4.00
N PHE A 162 -14.48 3.01 3.69
CA PHE A 162 -14.44 4.15 4.61
C PHE A 162 -15.36 3.94 5.81
N ILE A 163 -16.64 3.62 5.59
CA ILE A 163 -17.61 3.33 6.65
C ILE A 163 -17.12 2.19 7.54
N ASN A 164 -16.62 1.10 6.95
CA ASN A 164 -16.09 -0.03 7.71
C ASN A 164 -14.88 0.38 8.57
N ALA A 165 -13.99 1.24 8.05
CA ALA A 165 -12.86 1.75 8.83
C ALA A 165 -13.32 2.62 10.00
N VAL A 166 -14.26 3.55 9.77
CA VAL A 166 -14.83 4.42 10.81
C VAL A 166 -15.51 3.57 11.90
N PHE A 167 -16.36 2.63 11.51
CA PHE A 167 -17.06 1.74 12.45
C PHE A 167 -16.09 0.95 13.34
N GLN A 168 -15.04 0.37 12.75
CA GLN A 168 -14.06 -0.39 13.53
C GLN A 168 -13.23 0.51 14.46
N SER A 169 -12.89 1.73 14.04
CA SER A 169 -12.20 2.70 14.90
C SER A 169 -13.06 3.09 16.11
N ILE A 170 -14.36 3.39 15.89
CA ILE A 170 -15.31 3.68 16.98
C ILE A 170 -15.42 2.48 17.92
N LYS A 171 -15.55 1.26 17.38
CA LYS A 171 -15.64 0.03 18.18
C LYS A 171 -14.40 -0.19 19.06
N LYS A 172 -13.20 0.14 18.57
CA LYS A 172 -11.96 0.06 19.36
C LYS A 172 -11.95 1.08 20.50
N LEU A 173 -12.35 2.33 20.22
CA LEU A 173 -12.49 3.38 21.23
C LEU A 173 -13.46 2.97 22.34
N LEU A 174 -14.64 2.47 21.98
CA LEU A 174 -15.65 2.03 22.94
C LEU A 174 -15.19 0.85 23.81
N LYS A 175 -14.25 0.04 23.31
CA LYS A 175 -13.65 -1.07 24.06
C LYS A 175 -12.46 -0.66 24.92
N GLY A 176 -12.13 0.64 24.98
CA GLY A 176 -10.95 1.13 25.69
C GLY A 176 -9.63 0.62 25.11
N GLN A 177 -9.63 0.14 23.86
CA GLN A 177 -8.40 -0.25 23.17
C GLN A 177 -7.71 1.01 22.66
N GLU A 178 -6.43 1.19 22.99
CA GLU A 178 -5.66 2.31 22.46
C GLU A 178 -5.71 2.30 20.92
N ILE A 179 -6.10 3.42 20.33
CA ILE A 179 -5.82 3.67 18.92
C ILE A 179 -4.32 3.99 18.86
N THR A 180 -3.51 2.96 18.62
CA THR A 180 -2.06 3.12 18.56
C THR A 180 -1.67 4.15 17.49
N HIS A 181 -0.95 5.16 17.97
CA HIS A 181 -0.72 6.44 17.30
C HIS A 181 0.02 6.31 15.96
N ILE A 182 -0.52 7.04 14.98
CA ILE A 182 0.26 7.68 13.92
C ILE A 182 1.13 8.73 14.60
N SER A 183 2.36 8.37 14.97
CA SER A 183 3.51 9.25 15.22
C SER A 183 4.50 8.54 16.15
N LYS A 184 5.46 7.83 15.57
CA LYS A 184 6.80 7.80 16.15
C LYS A 184 7.73 8.51 15.17
N ASN A 185 8.11 9.71 15.61
CA ASN A 185 9.33 10.46 15.34
C ASN A 185 9.42 11.25 14.01
N SER A 186 9.17 12.55 14.19
CA SER A 186 10.12 13.65 13.90
C SER A 186 11.58 13.22 13.94
#